data_AF-F0X3R9-F1
#
_entry.id   AF-F0X3R9-F1
#
_cell.length_a   1.000
_cell.length_b   1.000
_cell.length_c   1.000
_cell.angle_alpha   90.00
_cell.angle_beta   90.00
_cell.angle_gamma   90.00
#
_symmetry.space_group_name_H-M   'P 1'
#
loop_
_entity.id
_entity.type
_entity.pdbx_description
1 polymer ?
#
loop_
_entity_poly.entity_id
_entity_poly.type
_entity_poly.pdbx_seq_one_letter_code
_entity_poly.pdbx_strand_id
1 'polypeptide(L)'
;MDPLESDGTVLLPQIFVDGVCIGNDVSLQDLEEDNDFDWIINRRACGACLSDKEEDMEVCPNCNQVFKTIVPPELVYSGGIQQMYRGNNTAAQEGVLFEHPTNFVKNNNSNLNLNRNERYGDYQDEEEYDNIAEEEYSELDIKDD
;
A
#
# COMPACT_ATOMS: atom_id res chain seq x y z
N MET A 1 26.87 20.75 -10.54
CA MET A 1 25.72 20.92 -9.64
C MET A 1 25.00 19.61 -9.66
N ASP A 2 25.13 18.86 -8.57
CA ASP A 2 24.40 17.61 -8.39
C ASP A 2 22.91 17.99 -8.30
N PRO A 3 22.03 17.47 -9.17
CA PRO A 3 20.59 17.75 -9.10
C PRO A 3 19.95 17.30 -7.77
N LEU A 4 20.69 16.54 -6.96
CA LEU A 4 20.26 16.00 -5.67
C LEU A 4 20.80 16.80 -4.47
N GLU A 5 21.66 17.80 -4.67
CA GLU A 5 22.04 18.72 -3.59
C GLU A 5 20.84 19.62 -3.27
N SER A 6 20.14 19.30 -2.17
CA SER A 6 19.04 20.10 -1.63
C SER A 6 19.54 21.52 -1.32
N ASP A 7 18.95 22.50 -1.99
CA ASP A 7 19.08 23.94 -1.69
C ASP A 7 18.38 24.33 -0.36
N GLY A 8 18.08 23.34 0.50
CA GLY A 8 17.27 23.49 1.70
C GLY A 8 15.76 23.29 1.44
N THR A 9 15.35 23.04 0.19
CA THR A 9 13.95 22.74 -0.11
C THR A 9 13.56 21.35 0.41
N VAL A 10 12.47 21.30 1.17
CA VAL A 10 11.84 20.05 1.60
C VAL A 10 10.95 19.55 0.48
N LEU A 11 11.26 18.36 -0.03
CA LEU A 11 10.45 17.68 -1.04
C LEU A 11 9.24 17.04 -0.37
N LEU A 12 8.06 17.18 -0.95
CA LEU A 12 6.81 16.59 -0.44
C LEU A 12 6.36 15.45 -1.37
N PRO A 13 5.67 14.42 -0.83
CA PRO A 13 5.24 14.25 0.57
C PRO A 13 6.42 13.93 1.51
N GLN A 14 6.21 14.04 2.82
CA GLN A 14 7.12 13.54 3.84
C GLN A 14 6.36 12.54 4.71
N ILE A 15 6.86 11.31 4.82
CA ILE A 15 6.21 10.27 5.61
C ILE A 15 6.92 10.08 6.94
N PHE A 16 6.12 10.01 8.01
CA PHE A 16 6.60 9.70 9.35
C PHE A 16 5.84 8.52 9.92
N VAL A 17 6.56 7.55 10.48
CA VAL A 17 5.98 6.40 11.18
C VAL A 17 6.58 6.32 12.56
N ASP A 18 5.73 6.33 13.59
CA ASP A 18 6.13 6.28 15.00
C ASP A 18 7.17 7.35 15.38
N GLY A 19 7.09 8.51 14.73
CA GLY A 19 7.98 9.64 14.94
C GLY A 19 9.35 9.53 14.30
N VAL A 20 9.57 8.52 13.46
CA VAL A 20 10.73 8.39 12.58
C VAL A 20 10.38 9.00 11.22
N CYS A 21 11.26 9.85 10.69
CA CYS A 21 11.14 10.34 9.30
C CYS A 21 11.57 9.22 8.35
N ILE A 22 10.65 8.78 7.49
CA ILE A 22 10.93 7.77 6.45
C ILE A 22 11.50 8.45 5.20
N GLY A 23 10.97 9.61 4.83
CA GLY A 23 11.49 10.43 3.73
C GLY A 23 10.42 10.88 2.75
N ASN A 24 10.88 11.25 1.55
CA ASN A 24 10.06 11.73 0.43
C ASN A 24 9.66 10.59 -0.53
N ASP A 25 9.02 10.96 -1.63
CA ASP A 25 8.68 10.08 -2.75
C ASP A 25 9.85 9.22 -3.26
N VAL A 26 11.06 9.77 -3.37
CA VAL A 26 12.25 9.03 -3.78
C VAL A 26 12.61 7.96 -2.74
N SER A 27 12.69 8.34 -1.47
CA SER A 27 13.00 7.37 -0.39
C SER A 27 11.95 6.26 -0.27
N LEU A 28 10.69 6.57 -0.57
CA LEU A 28 9.61 5.58 -0.57
C LEU A 28 9.73 4.61 -1.74
N GLN A 29 10.10 5.09 -2.94
CA GLN A 29 10.36 4.23 -4.09
C GLN A 29 11.49 3.25 -3.79
N ASP A 30 12.61 3.74 -3.23
CA ASP A 30 13.74 2.88 -2.86
C ASP A 30 13.32 1.77 -1.87
N LEU A 31 12.55 2.14 -0.83
CA LEU A 31 12.06 1.17 0.17
C LEU A 31 11.04 0.17 -0.39
N GLU A 32 10.25 0.56 -1.38
CA GLU A 32 9.30 -0.33 -2.03
C GLU A 32 9.99 -1.29 -3.00
N GLU A 33 11.01 -0.81 -3.73
CA GLU A 33 11.89 -1.64 -4.55
C GLU A 33 12.62 -2.70 -3.71
N ASP A 34 13.07 -2.33 -2.50
CA ASP A 34 13.70 -3.24 -1.54
C ASP A 34 12.72 -4.14 -0.77
N ASN A 35 11.39 -3.95 -0.97
CA ASN A 35 10.30 -4.65 -0.26
C ASN A 35 10.27 -4.41 1.26
N ASP A 36 10.83 -3.31 1.74
CA ASP A 36 10.87 -2.94 3.16
C ASP A 36 9.69 -2.04 3.57
N PHE A 37 9.12 -1.30 2.61
CA PHE A 37 8.11 -0.27 2.89
C PHE A 37 6.88 -0.83 3.62
N ASP A 38 6.36 -1.98 3.19
CA ASP A 38 5.21 -2.65 3.81
C ASP A 38 5.47 -3.03 5.28
N TRP A 39 6.69 -3.44 5.59
CA TRP A 39 7.06 -3.82 6.97
C TRP A 39 7.09 -2.60 7.88
N ILE A 40 7.61 -1.48 7.38
CA ILE A 40 7.65 -0.21 8.12
C ILE A 40 6.22 0.29 8.38
N ILE A 41 5.39 0.36 7.34
CA ILE A 41 4.03 0.91 7.43
C ILE A 41 3.10 0.05 8.28
N ASN A 42 3.29 -1.28 8.27
CA ASN A 42 2.57 -2.19 9.16
C ASN A 42 3.18 -2.29 10.56
N ARG A 43 4.15 -1.42 10.90
CA ARG A 43 4.84 -1.35 12.19
C ARG A 43 5.53 -2.67 12.60
N ARG A 44 5.96 -3.46 11.61
CA ARG A 44 6.70 -4.73 11.79
C ARG A 44 8.22 -4.57 11.65
N ALA A 45 8.69 -3.43 11.15
CA ALA A 45 10.11 -3.07 11.12
C ALA A 45 10.33 -1.65 11.66
N CYS A 46 11.51 -1.41 12.22
CA CYS A 46 11.93 -0.09 12.66
C CYS A 46 12.20 0.82 11.45
N GLY A 47 11.47 1.92 11.30
CA GLY A 47 11.70 2.87 10.21
C GLY A 47 13.07 3.55 10.19
N ALA A 48 13.89 3.40 11.24
CA ALA A 48 15.24 3.99 11.31
C ALA A 48 16.37 2.99 10.99
N CYS A 49 16.15 1.69 11.20
CA CYS A 49 17.22 0.69 11.05
C CYS A 49 16.76 -0.67 10.52
N LEU A 50 15.47 -0.78 10.16
CA LEU A 50 14.83 -1.96 9.55
C LEU A 50 14.83 -3.24 10.40
N SER A 51 15.25 -3.18 11.67
CA SER A 51 15.12 -4.34 12.57
C SER A 51 13.67 -4.66 12.87
N ASP A 52 13.36 -5.94 13.09
CA ASP A 52 12.04 -6.42 13.50
C ASP A 52 11.47 -5.60 14.67
N LYS A 53 10.17 -5.34 14.59
CA LYS A 53 9.42 -4.51 15.53
C LYS A 53 8.11 -5.21 15.91
N GLU A 54 7.82 -5.24 17.21
CA GLU A 54 6.52 -5.66 17.74
C GLU A 54 5.56 -4.46 17.86
N GLU A 55 4.24 -4.72 17.82
CA GLU A 55 3.21 -3.67 17.71
C GLU A 55 3.27 -2.62 18.83
N ASP A 56 3.49 -3.06 20.07
CA ASP A 56 3.48 -2.23 21.29
C ASP A 56 4.88 -1.77 21.75
N MET A 57 5.89 -1.97 20.91
CA MET A 57 7.26 -1.62 21.24
C MET A 57 7.43 -0.10 21.32
N GLU A 58 7.96 0.41 22.43
CA GLU A 58 8.21 1.85 22.66
C GLU A 58 9.61 2.30 22.21
N VAL A 59 10.57 1.37 22.18
CA VAL A 59 11.97 1.65 21.81
C VAL A 59 12.53 0.51 20.99
N CYS A 60 13.19 0.83 19.87
CA CYS A 60 13.86 -0.17 19.04
C CYS A 60 15.02 -0.85 19.79
N PRO A 61 15.08 -2.19 19.90
CA PRO A 61 16.15 -2.89 20.61
C PRO A 61 17.50 -2.82 19.88
N ASN A 62 17.50 -2.53 18.57
CA ASN A 62 18.70 -2.48 17.75
C ASN A 62 19.34 -1.09 17.74
N CYS A 63 18.57 -0.03 17.41
CA CYS A 63 19.10 1.32 17.27
C CYS A 63 18.72 2.28 18.42
N ASN A 64 17.95 1.82 19.42
CA ASN A 64 17.44 2.62 20.54
C ASN A 64 16.56 3.82 20.14
N GLN A 65 16.03 3.83 18.91
CA GLN A 65 15.07 4.84 18.50
C GLN A 65 13.80 4.74 19.34
N VAL A 66 13.42 5.86 19.98
CA VAL A 66 12.17 5.97 20.72
C VAL A 66 11.03 6.21 19.74
N PHE A 67 10.00 5.37 19.84
CA PHE A 67 8.79 5.45 19.04
C PHE A 67 7.78 6.39 19.73
N LYS A 68 7.22 7.34 18.99
CA LYS A 68 6.34 8.37 19.54
C LYS A 68 5.18 8.72 18.62
N THR A 69 4.03 9.03 19.21
CA THR A 69 2.92 9.68 18.50
C THR A 69 3.29 11.14 18.23
N ILE A 70 3.35 11.52 16.96
CA ILE A 70 3.71 12.89 16.53
C ILE A 70 2.51 13.84 16.44
N VAL A 71 1.30 13.30 16.43
CA VAL A 71 0.07 14.08 16.33
C VAL A 71 -0.45 14.38 17.73
N PRO A 72 -0.47 15.67 18.16
CA PRO A 72 -1.11 16.06 19.41
C PRO A 72 -2.64 15.83 19.36
N PRO A 73 -3.26 15.37 20.45
CA PRO A 73 -4.71 15.17 20.51
C PRO A 73 -5.52 16.42 20.15
N GLU A 74 -5.02 17.61 20.47
CA GLU A 74 -5.70 18.88 20.22
C GLU A 74 -5.87 19.16 18.71
N LEU A 75 -4.92 18.72 17.88
CA LEU A 75 -5.00 18.85 16.42
C LEU A 75 -6.02 17.87 15.81
N VAL A 76 -6.24 16.73 16.48
CA VAL A 76 -7.30 15.79 16.14
C VAL A 76 -8.67 16.40 16.43
N TYR A 77 -8.88 16.93 17.64
CA TYR A 77 -10.19 17.48 18.05
C TYR A 77 -10.57 18.76 17.31
N SER A 78 -9.59 19.60 16.96
CA SER A 78 -9.84 20.84 16.23
C SER A 78 -10.12 20.64 14.74
N GLY A 79 -9.93 19.41 14.21
CA GLY A 79 -10.04 19.14 12.77
C GLY A 79 -8.87 19.69 11.95
N GLY A 80 -7.76 20.08 12.59
CA GLY A 80 -6.55 20.55 11.92
C GLY A 80 -5.77 19.44 11.22
N ILE A 81 -6.15 18.18 11.43
CA ILE A 81 -5.59 17.00 10.78
C ILE A 81 -6.71 16.21 10.11
N GLN A 82 -6.47 15.87 8.85
CA GLN A 82 -7.31 14.91 8.14
C GLN A 82 -6.91 13.49 8.55
N GLN A 83 -7.79 12.80 9.26
CA GLN A 83 -7.60 11.40 9.60
C GLN A 83 -8.13 10.53 8.47
N MET A 84 -7.27 9.67 7.93
CA MET A 84 -7.69 8.60 7.04
C MET A 84 -7.94 7.36 7.89
N TYR A 85 -9.19 6.93 7.95
CA TYR A 85 -9.54 5.69 8.65
C TYR A 85 -8.89 4.52 7.91
N ARG A 86 -7.91 3.86 8.55
CA ARG A 86 -7.52 2.51 8.14
C ARG A 86 -8.66 1.59 8.55
N GLY A 87 -9.30 0.95 7.58
CA GLY A 87 -10.41 0.04 7.82
C GLY A 87 -10.11 -0.92 8.98
N ASN A 88 -11.05 -1.08 9.89
CA ASN A 88 -10.99 -2.22 10.82
C ASN A 88 -11.17 -3.49 9.98
N ASN A 89 -10.30 -4.48 10.15
CA ASN A 89 -10.58 -5.84 9.74
C ASN A 89 -11.74 -6.36 10.61
N THR A 90 -12.98 -5.97 10.30
CA THR A 90 -14.18 -6.48 10.98
C THR A 90 -14.57 -7.87 10.48
N ALA A 91 -13.61 -8.64 9.94
CA ALA A 91 -13.78 -10.07 9.69
C ALA A 91 -13.75 -10.88 10.99
N ALA A 92 -14.49 -10.43 12.01
CA ALA A 92 -15.23 -11.31 12.88
C ALA A 92 -16.63 -11.51 12.25
N GLN A 93 -16.67 -11.91 10.98
CA GLN A 93 -17.80 -12.70 10.50
C GLN A 93 -17.45 -14.14 10.86
N GLU A 94 -18.20 -14.71 11.79
CA GLU A 94 -18.18 -16.13 12.09
C GLU A 94 -18.20 -16.92 10.77
N GLY A 95 -17.12 -17.62 10.44
CA GLY A 95 -17.18 -18.74 9.52
C GLY A 95 -16.62 -18.58 8.10
N VAL A 96 -15.82 -17.56 7.77
CA VAL A 96 -14.99 -17.63 6.54
C VAL A 96 -13.56 -17.26 6.85
N LEU A 97 -12.72 -18.30 6.97
CA LEU A 97 -11.27 -18.19 7.02
C LEU A 97 -10.82 -17.59 5.68
N PHE A 98 -10.54 -16.29 5.64
CA PHE A 98 -9.80 -15.72 4.53
C PHE A 98 -8.33 -16.05 4.76
N GLU A 99 -7.89 -17.18 4.20
CA GLU A 99 -6.47 -17.52 4.16
C GLU A 99 -5.78 -16.51 3.24
N HIS A 100 -5.09 -15.53 3.84
CA HIS A 100 -3.99 -14.90 3.13
C HIS A 100 -2.98 -15.99 2.79
N PRO A 101 -2.49 -16.09 1.54
CA PRO A 101 -1.48 -17.08 1.18
C PRO A 101 -0.15 -16.74 1.87
N THR A 102 0.00 -17.13 3.13
CA THR A 102 1.26 -17.06 3.87
C THR A 102 2.05 -18.34 3.61
N ASN A 103 2.45 -18.56 2.36
CA ASN A 103 3.51 -19.50 2.02
C ASN A 103 4.55 -18.78 1.17
N PHE A 104 5.22 -17.80 1.77
CA PHE A 104 6.47 -17.27 1.23
C PHE A 104 7.64 -17.93 1.95
N VAL A 105 8.20 -18.92 1.28
CA VAL A 105 9.45 -19.60 1.64
C VAL A 105 10.57 -18.57 1.57
N LYS A 106 11.25 -18.33 2.71
CA LYS A 106 12.54 -17.64 2.72
C LYS A 106 13.52 -18.45 1.85
N ASN A 107 13.94 -17.91 0.72
CA ASN A 107 14.81 -18.59 -0.22
C ASN A 107 16.24 -18.63 0.34
N ASN A 108 16.62 -19.74 0.97
CA ASN A 108 18.01 -20.08 1.26
C ASN A 108 18.51 -21.00 0.14
N ASN A 109 19.28 -20.44 -0.80
CA ASN A 109 19.75 -21.15 -2.00
C ASN A 109 20.43 -22.50 -1.69
N SER A 110 19.88 -23.60 -2.22
CA SER A 110 20.65 -24.75 -2.69
C SER A 110 19.90 -25.52 -3.78
N ASN A 111 20.59 -25.75 -4.90
CA ASN A 111 20.15 -26.38 -6.15
C ASN A 111 19.28 -27.65 -5.99
N LEU A 112 18.25 -27.83 -6.86
CA LEU A 112 18.11 -28.97 -7.78
C LEU A 112 16.75 -29.00 -8.53
N ASN A 113 16.87 -29.08 -9.88
CA ASN A 113 15.98 -29.64 -10.90
C ASN A 113 14.61 -29.01 -11.26
N LEU A 114 14.59 -28.37 -12.43
CA LEU A 114 13.42 -28.19 -13.30
C LEU A 114 12.95 -29.53 -13.89
N ASN A 115 11.70 -29.93 -13.63
CA ASN A 115 10.78 -30.38 -14.68
C ASN A 115 9.32 -30.60 -14.25
N ARG A 116 8.43 -30.22 -15.17
CA ARG A 116 7.04 -30.68 -15.44
C ARG A 116 5.84 -30.08 -14.69
N ASN A 117 5.14 -29.24 -15.47
CA ASN A 117 3.75 -29.38 -15.92
C ASN A 117 2.62 -29.46 -14.88
N GLU A 118 1.78 -28.42 -14.82
CA GLU A 118 0.31 -28.46 -14.68
C GLU A 118 -0.22 -27.02 -14.84
N ARG A 119 -0.62 -26.61 -16.05
CA ARG A 119 -1.98 -26.64 -16.62
C ARG A 119 -2.91 -25.58 -15.96
N TYR A 120 -2.82 -24.35 -16.47
CA TYR A 120 -3.81 -23.27 -16.26
C TYR A 120 -5.18 -23.70 -16.79
N GLY A 121 -6.21 -23.60 -15.95
CA GLY A 121 -7.60 -23.91 -16.28
C GLY A 121 -8.42 -22.65 -16.57
N ASP A 122 -9.24 -22.78 -17.61
CA ASP A 122 -10.36 -21.94 -18.09
C ASP A 122 -10.95 -20.92 -17.10
N TYR A 123 -10.99 -19.65 -17.53
CA TYR A 123 -12.05 -18.72 -17.16
C TYR A 123 -13.00 -18.59 -18.36
N GLN A 124 -14.23 -19.07 -18.19
CA GLN A 124 -15.37 -18.72 -19.03
C GLN A 124 -16.28 -17.84 -18.17
N ASP A 125 -16.26 -16.53 -18.41
CA ASP A 125 -17.35 -15.63 -18.05
C ASP A 125 -17.87 -15.01 -19.34
N GLU A 126 -19.14 -15.26 -19.61
CA GLU A 126 -19.86 -14.96 -20.84
C GLU A 126 -20.19 -13.46 -20.93
N GLU A 127 -19.77 -12.80 -22.00
CA GLU A 127 -20.17 -11.43 -22.33
C GLU A 127 -21.59 -11.42 -22.91
N GLU A 128 -22.59 -11.08 -22.09
CA GLU A 128 -23.97 -10.85 -22.53
C GLU A 128 -24.06 -9.45 -23.18
N TYR A 129 -23.87 -9.41 -24.51
CA TYR A 129 -24.17 -8.22 -25.32
C TYR A 129 -25.66 -8.18 -25.68
N ASP A 130 -26.39 -7.25 -25.08
CA ASP A 130 -27.75 -6.90 -25.48
C ASP A 130 -27.74 -6.28 -26.88
N ASN A 131 -28.26 -7.03 -27.85
CA ASN A 131 -28.53 -6.57 -29.22
C ASN A 131 -29.74 -5.62 -29.22
N ILE A 132 -29.51 -4.32 -29.16
CA ILE A 132 -30.55 -3.32 -29.46
C ILE A 132 -30.53 -3.07 -30.98
N ALA A 133 -31.66 -3.38 -31.59
CA ALA A 133 -31.92 -3.35 -33.02
C ALA A 133 -31.67 -1.97 -33.66
N GLU A 134 -31.15 -2.01 -34.88
CA GLU A 134 -31.09 -0.91 -35.83
C GLU A 134 -32.52 -0.45 -36.19
N GLU A 135 -32.90 0.78 -35.81
CA GLU A 135 -34.07 1.46 -36.40
C GLU A 135 -33.68 2.88 -36.82
N GLU A 136 -33.52 3.01 -38.14
CA GLU A 136 -33.92 4.13 -39.02
C GLU A 136 -33.73 5.58 -38.54
N TYR A 137 -32.74 6.23 -39.14
CA TYR A 137 -32.71 7.69 -39.29
C TYR A 137 -33.95 8.16 -40.06
N SER A 138 -34.87 8.83 -39.39
CA SER A 138 -35.79 9.78 -40.00
C SER A 138 -35.42 11.18 -39.52
N GLU A 139 -34.69 11.92 -40.35
CA GLU A 139 -34.63 13.38 -40.30
C GLU A 139 -36.06 13.92 -40.40
N LEU A 140 -36.43 14.93 -39.59
CA LEU A 140 -37.30 16.04 -40.00
C LEU A 140 -37.38 17.14 -38.91
N ASP A 141 -37.03 18.35 -39.36
CA ASP A 141 -37.48 19.69 -38.98
C ASP A 141 -37.27 20.26 -37.57
N ILE A 142 -36.19 21.05 -37.42
CA ILE A 142 -36.16 22.20 -36.50
C ILE A 142 -36.43 23.45 -37.34
N LYS A 143 -37.53 24.14 -37.02
CA LYS A 143 -37.84 25.49 -37.52
C LYS A 143 -37.02 26.50 -36.74
N ASP A 144 -36.26 27.31 -37.46
CA ASP A 144 -35.66 28.54 -36.94
C ASP A 144 -36.78 29.59 -36.72
N ASP A 145 -36.72 30.28 -35.57
CA ASP A 145 -37.44 31.52 -35.27
C ASP A 145 -36.84 32.74 -35.99
#